data_AF-A0A1E5W4I3-F1
#
_entry.id   AF-A0A1E5W4I3-F1
#
_cell.length_a   1.000
_cell.length_b   1.000
_cell.length_c   1.000
_cell.angle_alpha   90.00
_cell.angle_beta   90.00
_cell.angle_gamma   90.00
#
_symmetry.space_group_name_H-M   'P 1'
#
loop_
_entity.id
_entity.type
_entity.pdbx_description
1 polymer ?
#
loop_
_entity_poly.entity_id
_entity_poly.type
_entity_poly.pdbx_seq_one_letter_code
_entity_poly.pdbx_strand_id
1 'polypeptide(L)'
;MYGTCSDDDGAPPSPPPGTALADATADMRQRQRRKRREPPSPARRGDGGGDGVDVGGRNREGSVTQWNWGQVIESQSPKAIALNLGYWLQLIGWTPLIELKNIAKKDGINARLIGKIEPYQPLFSVKDRSALRLIEDAEEKSLISPGVTTLVAVTSGNLGIGMAFVAAQKGYKFIAVMPAKVAIDKQILLRYLGVEVILVDPAINGFKGLLDRVEQLKNEMENVYVVDQFTNPANPDAHFRWTGPEIWKDTEGKVDIFVAASGSGGTLTGTGRYLKMKNPSVKLICVEPAESAVISVSIDQDLYVLLSLAGVTSQEAMDMARSHLYLLVAWSSDLCATLQVAAREESKNKMIVTMFSSGGERYLNSELFAQVKEECVNMNMAF
;
A
#
# COMPACT_ATOMS: atom_id res chain seq x y z
N MET A 1 23.21 -24.69 -53.82
CA MET A 1 22.54 -24.47 -55.11
C MET A 1 21.56 -23.32 -54.94
N TYR A 2 21.78 -22.25 -55.72
CA TYR A 2 20.86 -21.22 -56.24
C TYR A 2 19.49 -20.99 -55.54
N GLY A 3 19.03 -19.77 -55.24
CA GLY A 3 19.49 -18.41 -55.51
C GLY A 3 18.34 -17.39 -55.31
N THR A 4 18.70 -16.11 -55.06
CA THR A 4 18.02 -14.82 -55.40
C THR A 4 16.59 -14.57 -54.86
N CYS A 5 16.13 -13.38 -54.44
CA CYS A 5 16.37 -12.02 -54.93
C CYS A 5 15.97 -10.97 -53.86
N SER A 6 16.24 -9.71 -54.18
CA SER A 6 16.34 -8.49 -53.38
C SER A 6 15.08 -7.59 -53.39
N ASP A 7 15.11 -6.64 -52.43
CA ASP A 7 14.62 -5.25 -52.40
C ASP A 7 13.12 -4.84 -52.29
N ASP A 8 12.97 -3.86 -51.39
CA ASP A 8 12.16 -2.62 -51.43
C ASP A 8 10.75 -2.48 -50.81
N ASP A 9 10.54 -1.22 -50.38
CA ASP A 9 9.36 -0.50 -49.87
C ASP A 9 9.18 -0.44 -48.33
N GLY A 10 9.28 0.71 -47.65
CA GLY A 10 9.16 2.11 -48.07
C GLY A 10 8.20 2.83 -47.11
N ALA A 11 8.73 3.72 -46.26
CA ALA A 11 7.96 4.45 -45.25
C ALA A 11 6.96 5.47 -45.85
N PRO A 12 5.81 5.74 -45.20
CA PRO A 12 4.86 6.74 -45.68
C PRO A 12 5.29 8.19 -45.31
N PRO A 13 5.00 9.18 -46.16
CA PRO A 13 5.52 10.55 -46.06
C PRO A 13 4.67 11.49 -45.19
N SER A 14 5.34 12.49 -44.61
CA SER A 14 4.79 13.66 -43.94
C SER A 14 4.21 14.71 -44.92
N PRO A 15 3.14 15.46 -44.55
CA PRO A 15 2.51 16.44 -45.44
C PRO A 15 3.18 17.84 -45.43
N PRO A 16 3.06 18.63 -46.53
CA PRO A 16 3.71 19.94 -46.73
C PRO A 16 2.89 21.18 -46.25
N PRO A 17 3.49 22.40 -46.23
CA PRO A 17 2.93 23.59 -45.57
C PRO A 17 2.29 24.67 -46.49
N GLY A 18 1.42 25.51 -45.91
CA GLY A 18 0.81 26.75 -46.48
C GLY A 18 -0.58 26.51 -47.13
N THR A 19 -1.64 27.29 -46.90
CA THR A 19 -1.81 28.76 -46.95
C THR A 19 -2.97 29.30 -46.09
N ALA A 20 -2.89 30.59 -45.77
CA ALA A 20 -3.79 31.44 -44.97
C ALA A 20 -5.26 31.57 -45.46
N LEU A 21 -6.20 31.85 -44.54
CA LEU A 21 -6.83 33.18 -44.32
C LEU A 21 -7.96 33.12 -43.24
N ALA A 22 -7.86 34.06 -42.29
CA ALA A 22 -8.89 34.95 -41.75
C ALA A 22 -10.18 34.47 -41.02
N ASP A 23 -10.44 35.21 -39.93
CA ASP A 23 -11.72 35.59 -39.33
C ASP A 23 -12.56 34.60 -38.51
N ALA A 24 -12.51 34.75 -37.18
CA ALA A 24 -13.70 35.01 -36.35
C ALA A 24 -13.33 35.20 -34.85
N THR A 25 -12.69 36.33 -34.52
CA THR A 25 -12.71 36.88 -33.15
C THR A 25 -13.90 37.81 -33.00
N ALA A 26 -15.08 37.31 -32.59
CA ALA A 26 -16.19 38.15 -32.15
C ALA A 26 -17.35 37.36 -31.48
N ASP A 27 -17.14 36.68 -30.34
CA ASP A 27 -18.31 36.34 -29.49
C ASP A 27 -18.03 36.09 -27.99
N MET A 28 -17.12 36.87 -27.39
CA MET A 28 -16.87 36.84 -25.94
C MET A 28 -16.77 38.24 -25.32
N ARG A 29 -17.67 39.16 -25.69
CA ARG A 29 -17.76 40.50 -25.07
C ARG A 29 -19.17 40.99 -24.76
N GLN A 30 -20.11 40.09 -24.43
CA GLN A 30 -21.46 40.49 -23.98
C GLN A 30 -22.05 39.66 -22.83
N ARG A 31 -21.26 39.27 -21.82
CA ARG A 31 -21.81 38.75 -20.54
C ARG A 31 -21.12 39.28 -19.29
N GLN A 32 -20.62 40.51 -19.33
CA GLN A 32 -20.22 41.26 -18.13
C GLN A 32 -20.75 42.69 -18.22
N ARG A 33 -21.96 42.92 -17.68
CA ARG A 33 -22.47 44.21 -17.14
C ARG A 33 -23.99 44.11 -16.93
N ARG A 34 -24.40 43.91 -15.66
CA ARG A 34 -25.72 44.18 -15.03
C ARG A 34 -25.82 43.20 -13.84
N LYS A 35 -25.99 43.55 -12.57
CA LYS A 35 -26.30 44.80 -11.87
C LYS A 35 -25.66 44.71 -10.47
N ARG A 36 -24.98 45.77 -10.02
CA ARG A 36 -24.74 46.04 -8.60
C ARG A 36 -26.04 46.58 -7.99
N ARG A 37 -26.49 46.02 -6.86
CA ARG A 37 -27.35 46.69 -5.86
C ARG A 37 -26.99 46.16 -4.46
N GLU A 38 -27.04 47.09 -3.52
CA GLU A 38 -26.50 47.10 -2.15
C GLU A 38 -27.17 46.11 -1.16
N PRO A 39 -26.55 45.82 0.00
CA PRO A 39 -27.14 44.96 1.03
C PRO A 39 -27.98 45.79 2.04
N PRO A 40 -29.05 45.24 2.65
CA PRO A 40 -29.71 45.91 3.76
C PRO A 40 -29.12 45.52 5.13
N SER A 41 -29.08 46.51 6.02
CA SER A 41 -28.67 46.47 7.44
C SER A 41 -29.70 45.80 8.37
N PRO A 42 -29.37 45.48 9.63
CA PRO A 42 -30.08 44.49 10.44
C PRO A 42 -31.21 45.06 11.31
N ALA A 43 -32.29 44.31 11.51
CA ALA A 43 -33.38 44.67 12.43
C ALA A 43 -33.68 43.55 13.47
N ARG A 44 -33.44 43.96 14.73
CA ARG A 44 -33.99 43.63 16.06
C ARG A 44 -34.81 42.35 16.34
N ARG A 45 -34.54 41.89 17.58
CA ARG A 45 -35.17 40.86 18.42
C ARG A 45 -36.69 41.00 18.59
N GLY A 46 -37.36 39.85 18.76
CA GLY A 46 -38.66 39.69 19.41
C GLY A 46 -38.81 38.25 19.93
N ASP A 47 -39.01 38.11 21.24
CA ASP A 47 -39.36 36.88 21.96
C ASP A 47 -40.79 36.41 21.62
N GLY A 48 -41.03 35.10 21.74
CA GLY A 48 -42.38 34.53 21.76
C GLY A 48 -42.38 33.01 21.59
N GLY A 49 -42.53 32.28 22.70
CA GLY A 49 -42.61 30.82 22.74
C GLY A 49 -43.94 30.24 22.22
N GLY A 50 -43.93 28.94 21.99
CA GLY A 50 -45.12 28.15 21.66
C GLY A 50 -44.74 26.76 21.14
N ASP A 51 -44.87 25.76 22.01
CA ASP A 51 -44.76 24.34 21.70
C ASP A 51 -45.82 23.93 20.66
N GLY A 52 -45.36 23.28 19.58
CA GLY A 52 -46.21 22.75 18.53
C GLY A 52 -45.40 21.81 17.65
N VAL A 53 -45.57 20.50 17.87
CA VAL A 53 -45.00 19.44 17.05
C VAL A 53 -45.68 19.48 15.69
N ASP A 54 -44.94 19.87 14.65
CA ASP A 54 -45.40 19.80 13.27
C ASP A 54 -44.42 18.97 12.42
N VAL A 55 -44.96 17.92 11.82
CA VAL A 55 -44.27 16.90 11.04
C VAL A 55 -44.21 17.42 9.60
N GLY A 56 -43.10 18.07 9.24
CA GLY A 56 -42.90 18.62 7.90
C GLY A 56 -41.44 18.53 7.48
N GLY A 57 -41.14 17.62 6.54
CA GLY A 57 -39.81 17.38 6.02
C GLY A 57 -39.12 18.63 5.48
N ARG A 58 -37.86 18.83 5.87
CA ARG A 58 -36.90 19.65 5.14
C ARG A 58 -35.54 18.98 5.14
N ASN A 59 -35.06 18.69 3.93
CA ASN A 59 -33.66 18.43 3.63
C ASN A 59 -32.78 19.48 4.31
N ARG A 60 -32.06 19.06 5.35
CA ARG A 60 -30.83 19.74 5.75
C ARG A 60 -29.71 18.99 5.05
N GLU A 61 -29.21 19.58 3.96
CA GLU A 61 -27.85 19.35 3.51
C GLU A 61 -26.93 19.68 4.68
N GLY A 62 -26.57 18.64 5.45
CA GLY A 62 -25.52 18.75 6.44
C GLY A 62 -24.25 19.09 5.70
N SER A 63 -23.71 20.29 5.92
CA SER A 63 -22.32 20.56 5.59
C SER A 63 -21.49 19.51 6.32
N VAL A 64 -21.02 18.50 5.59
CA VAL A 64 -19.98 17.61 6.07
C VAL A 64 -18.79 18.51 6.34
N THR A 65 -18.56 18.85 7.61
CA THR A 65 -17.32 19.48 8.02
C THR A 65 -16.22 18.52 7.63
N GLN A 66 -15.49 18.86 6.57
CA GLN A 66 -14.32 18.12 6.13
C GLN A 66 -13.31 18.17 7.26
N TRP A 67 -13.21 17.09 8.03
CA TRP A 67 -12.19 16.93 9.06
C TRP A 67 -10.83 17.06 8.39
N ASN A 68 -10.15 18.18 8.65
CA ASN A 68 -8.89 18.54 8.03
C ASN A 68 -7.80 18.51 9.11
N TRP A 69 -6.97 17.47 9.10
CA TRP A 69 -5.80 17.39 9.98
C TRP A 69 -4.86 18.60 9.81
N GLY A 70 -4.87 19.24 8.62
CA GLY A 70 -4.14 20.49 8.40
C GLY A 70 -4.47 21.57 9.43
N GLN A 71 -5.73 21.70 9.85
CA GLN A 71 -6.12 22.69 10.86
C GLN A 71 -5.67 22.32 12.29
N VAL A 72 -5.60 21.03 12.61
CA VAL A 72 -5.07 20.56 13.91
C VAL A 72 -3.56 20.79 13.96
N ILE A 73 -2.86 20.54 12.85
CA ILE A 73 -1.41 20.76 12.69
C ILE A 73 -1.08 22.26 12.70
N GLU A 74 -1.89 23.11 12.06
CA GLU A 74 -1.70 24.58 12.05
C GLU A 74 -1.89 25.23 13.42
N SER A 75 -2.69 24.62 14.30
CA SER A 75 -3.02 25.17 15.63
C SER A 75 -1.96 24.94 16.71
N GLN A 76 -0.95 24.09 16.45
CA GLN A 76 0.15 23.84 17.38
C GLN A 76 1.49 24.17 16.75
N SER A 77 2.42 24.72 17.54
CA SER A 77 3.76 24.99 17.02
C SER A 77 4.39 23.70 16.47
N PRO A 78 4.99 23.69 15.26
CA PRO A 78 5.62 22.51 14.67
C PRO A 78 6.61 21.81 15.61
N LYS A 79 7.25 22.56 16.52
CA LYS A 79 8.16 22.04 17.55
C LYS A 79 7.46 21.20 18.62
N ALA A 80 6.24 21.54 19.04
CA ALA A 80 5.52 20.83 20.10
C ALA A 80 4.98 19.47 19.64
N ILE A 81 4.59 19.36 18.37
CA ILE A 81 4.17 18.09 17.74
C ILE A 81 5.42 17.21 17.49
N ALA A 82 6.49 17.76 16.90
CA ALA A 82 7.70 16.99 16.60
C ALA A 82 8.37 16.35 17.83
N LEU A 83 8.30 16.99 19.00
CA LEU A 83 8.91 16.50 20.25
C LEU A 83 8.19 15.30 20.89
N ASN A 84 6.91 15.04 20.57
CA ASN A 84 6.16 13.87 21.03
C ASN A 84 6.02 12.76 19.96
N LEU A 85 6.28 13.11 18.69
CA LEU A 85 6.06 12.23 17.54
C LEU A 85 7.24 11.28 17.24
N GLY A 86 8.49 11.71 17.47
CA GLY A 86 9.68 10.87 17.21
C GLY A 86 9.71 9.50 17.91
N TYR A 87 9.02 9.36 19.06
CA TYR A 87 8.93 8.08 19.78
C TYR A 87 8.08 7.02 19.06
N TRP A 88 7.10 7.41 18.24
CA TRP A 88 6.24 6.45 17.56
C TRP A 88 6.98 5.65 16.49
N LEU A 89 8.00 6.23 15.86
CA LEU A 89 8.84 5.52 14.90
C LEU A 89 9.66 4.41 15.56
N GLN A 90 9.98 4.54 16.86
CA GLN A 90 10.71 3.51 17.62
C GLN A 90 9.85 2.26 17.89
N LEU A 91 8.53 2.35 17.70
CA LEU A 91 7.62 1.20 17.77
C LEU A 91 7.65 0.35 16.50
N ILE A 92 8.29 0.82 15.42
CA ILE A 92 8.44 0.03 14.20
C ILE A 92 9.44 -1.10 14.46
N GLY A 93 9.02 -2.33 14.19
CA GLY A 93 9.83 -3.53 14.32
C GLY A 93 9.52 -4.36 15.56
N TRP A 94 10.41 -5.31 15.87
CA TRP A 94 10.28 -6.23 17.02
C TRP A 94 8.89 -6.88 17.17
N THR A 95 8.29 -7.24 16.04
CA THR A 95 7.00 -7.92 16.01
C THR A 95 7.13 -9.37 16.51
N PRO A 96 6.11 -9.96 17.15
CA PRO A 96 6.26 -11.28 17.76
C PRO A 96 6.33 -12.41 16.73
N LEU A 97 6.90 -13.54 17.16
CA LEU A 97 6.77 -14.84 16.52
C LEU A 97 5.70 -15.67 17.25
N ILE A 98 4.79 -16.29 16.51
CA ILE A 98 3.74 -17.17 17.06
C ILE A 98 3.85 -18.55 16.44
N GLU A 99 3.87 -19.59 17.27
CA GLU A 99 3.88 -20.98 16.81
C GLU A 99 2.45 -21.45 16.47
N LEU A 100 2.25 -21.95 15.25
CA LEU A 100 0.95 -22.33 14.69
C LEU A 100 0.60 -23.80 15.00
N LYS A 101 0.71 -24.20 16.27
CA LYS A 101 0.56 -25.61 16.71
C LYS A 101 -0.77 -26.24 16.28
N ASN A 102 -1.86 -25.48 16.39
CA ASN A 102 -3.19 -25.99 16.08
C ASN A 102 -3.39 -26.22 14.58
N ILE A 103 -2.80 -25.36 13.74
CA ILE A 103 -2.84 -25.51 12.27
C ILE A 103 -2.01 -26.74 11.88
N ALA A 104 -0.78 -26.84 12.38
CA ALA A 104 0.09 -28.00 12.10
C ALA A 104 -0.57 -29.33 12.52
N LYS A 105 -1.21 -29.36 13.70
CA LYS A 105 -1.92 -30.56 14.18
C LYS A 105 -3.14 -30.90 13.33
N LYS A 106 -3.95 -29.90 12.97
CA LYS A 106 -5.16 -30.08 12.15
C LYS A 106 -4.82 -30.68 10.78
N ASP A 107 -3.71 -30.23 10.19
CA ASP A 107 -3.32 -30.60 8.82
C ASP A 107 -2.31 -31.78 8.79
N GLY A 108 -2.03 -32.41 9.93
CA GLY A 108 -1.13 -33.57 10.01
C GLY A 108 0.33 -33.25 9.68
N ILE A 109 0.74 -31.98 9.83
CA ILE A 109 2.06 -31.49 9.47
C ILE A 109 3.07 -31.80 10.57
N ASN A 110 4.14 -32.52 10.20
CA ASN A 110 5.26 -32.82 11.09
C ASN A 110 6.42 -31.82 10.90
N ALA A 111 6.12 -30.54 10.97
CA ALA A 111 7.09 -29.43 10.93
C ALA A 111 6.67 -28.36 11.93
N ARG A 112 7.63 -27.59 12.44
CA ARG A 112 7.36 -26.52 13.40
C ARG A 112 7.08 -25.22 12.67
N LEU A 113 5.81 -24.84 12.61
CA LEU A 113 5.34 -23.66 11.88
C LEU A 113 5.34 -22.42 12.76
N ILE A 114 6.03 -21.38 12.33
CA ILE A 114 6.19 -20.12 13.05
C ILE A 114 5.75 -18.95 12.16
N GLY A 115 4.92 -18.06 12.70
CA GLY A 115 4.46 -16.86 12.01
C GLY A 115 5.05 -15.58 12.56
N LYS A 116 5.60 -14.73 11.70
CA LYS A 116 6.05 -13.36 12.02
C LYS A 116 4.90 -12.38 11.88
N ILE A 117 4.43 -11.79 12.98
CA ILE A 117 3.17 -11.05 13.06
C ILE A 117 3.35 -9.55 12.79
N GLU A 118 3.52 -9.16 11.53
CA GLU A 118 3.62 -7.74 11.13
C GLU A 118 2.37 -6.86 11.35
N PRO A 119 1.17 -7.38 11.64
CA PRO A 119 0.09 -6.54 12.17
C PRO A 119 0.39 -5.87 13.50
N TYR A 120 1.44 -6.25 14.23
CA TYR A 120 1.88 -5.54 15.43
C TYR A 120 2.74 -4.31 15.14
N GLN A 121 2.95 -3.98 13.87
CA GLN A 121 3.49 -2.67 13.48
C GLN A 121 2.50 -1.55 13.84
N PRO A 122 2.95 -0.30 14.02
CA PRO A 122 2.10 0.81 14.45
C PRO A 122 0.87 1.02 13.58
N LEU A 123 1.04 0.92 12.26
CA LEU A 123 -0.03 0.89 11.27
C LEU A 123 -0.12 -0.50 10.64
N PHE A 124 -0.10 -1.54 11.47
CA PHE A 124 -0.62 -2.88 11.21
C PHE A 124 -0.13 -3.56 9.94
N SER A 125 1.06 -3.21 9.42
CA SER A 125 1.65 -3.90 8.27
C SER A 125 3.16 -3.80 8.20
N VAL A 126 3.76 -4.78 7.52
CA VAL A 126 5.20 -4.86 7.24
C VAL A 126 5.77 -3.63 6.54
N LYS A 127 4.92 -2.86 5.86
CA LYS A 127 5.32 -1.70 5.07
C LYS A 127 5.73 -0.49 5.92
N ASP A 128 5.42 -0.49 7.22
CA ASP A 128 5.91 0.54 8.14
C ASP A 128 7.45 0.52 8.20
N ARG A 129 8.04 -0.69 8.16
CA ARG A 129 9.50 -0.88 8.07
C ARG A 129 10.09 -0.29 6.79
N SER A 130 9.51 -0.67 5.64
CA SER A 130 9.98 -0.21 4.34
C SER A 130 9.87 1.31 4.23
N ALA A 131 8.73 1.88 4.64
CA ALA A 131 8.49 3.32 4.62
C ALA A 131 9.51 4.09 5.46
N LEU A 132 9.79 3.62 6.69
CA LEU A 132 10.80 4.23 7.55
C LEU A 132 12.17 4.26 6.86
N ARG A 133 12.61 3.10 6.38
CA ARG A 133 13.96 2.99 5.79
C ARG A 133 14.09 3.72 4.46
N LEU A 134 13.05 3.77 3.64
CA LEU A 134 13.04 4.52 2.38
C LEU A 134 13.21 6.03 2.61
N ILE A 135 12.58 6.56 3.65
CA ILE A 135 12.72 7.98 4.02
C ILE A 135 14.09 8.23 4.66
N GLU A 136 14.50 7.41 5.64
CA GLU A 136 15.79 7.58 6.32
C GLU A 136 16.97 7.49 5.34
N ASP A 137 16.94 6.55 4.39
CA ASP A 137 17.98 6.44 3.37
C ASP A 137 18.08 7.69 2.48
N ALA A 138 16.93 8.29 2.13
CA ALA A 138 16.90 9.52 1.34
C ALA A 138 17.37 10.73 2.17
N GLU A 139 17.08 10.78 3.47
CA GLU A 139 17.61 11.78 4.42
C GLU A 139 19.13 11.65 4.57
N GLU A 140 19.63 10.44 4.81
CA GLU A 140 21.06 10.12 4.93
C GLU A 140 21.84 10.56 3.68
N LYS A 141 21.23 10.43 2.50
CA LYS A 141 21.79 10.87 1.21
C LYS A 141 21.55 12.34 0.88
N SER A 142 20.91 13.09 1.78
CA SER A 142 20.55 14.50 1.58
C SER A 142 19.71 14.75 0.31
N LEU A 143 18.89 13.78 -0.11
CA LEU A 143 18.01 13.88 -1.27
C LEU A 143 16.68 14.56 -0.93
N ILE A 144 16.30 14.53 0.34
CA ILE A 144 15.05 15.08 0.85
C ILE A 144 15.31 15.92 2.10
N SER A 145 14.43 16.88 2.37
CA SER A 145 14.50 17.73 3.56
C SER A 145 13.09 18.02 4.11
N PRO A 146 12.86 17.88 5.44
CA PRO A 146 11.56 18.17 6.04
C PRO A 146 11.08 19.59 5.77
N GLY A 147 9.77 19.76 5.57
CA GLY A 147 9.15 21.06 5.25
C GLY A 147 9.46 21.62 3.86
N VAL A 148 10.37 21.00 3.10
CA VAL A 148 10.76 21.43 1.74
C VAL A 148 10.32 20.39 0.71
N THR A 149 10.68 19.13 0.91
CA THR A 149 10.41 18.07 -0.05
C THR A 149 9.00 17.52 0.08
N THR A 150 8.32 17.34 -1.04
CA THR A 150 7.08 16.55 -1.12
C THR A 150 7.40 15.13 -1.58
N LEU A 151 7.00 14.15 -0.78
CA LEU A 151 7.13 12.73 -1.10
C LEU A 151 5.96 12.29 -1.99
N VAL A 152 6.24 11.56 -3.07
CA VAL A 152 5.24 10.98 -3.97
C VAL A 152 5.50 9.49 -4.13
N ALA A 153 4.47 8.66 -4.02
CA ALA A 153 4.61 7.22 -4.27
C ALA A 153 3.40 6.65 -5.01
N VAL A 154 3.66 5.74 -5.96
CA VAL A 154 2.64 4.84 -6.50
C VAL A 154 2.40 3.72 -5.49
N THR A 155 1.16 3.54 -5.07
CA THR A 155 0.80 2.54 -4.06
C THR A 155 -0.60 2.01 -4.28
N SER A 156 -0.79 0.71 -4.06
CA SER A 156 -2.09 0.06 -4.00
C SER A 156 -2.61 -0.09 -2.57
N GLY A 157 -1.82 0.31 -1.55
CA GLY A 157 -2.27 0.17 -0.16
C GLY A 157 -1.25 0.42 0.94
N ASN A 158 -0.72 -0.67 1.52
CA ASN A 158 0.00 -0.64 2.80
C ASN A 158 1.25 0.25 2.80
N LEU A 159 1.97 0.35 1.68
CA LEU A 159 3.10 1.30 1.59
C LEU A 159 2.62 2.73 1.79
N GLY A 160 1.55 3.14 1.10
CA GLY A 160 1.00 4.48 1.25
C GLY A 160 0.67 4.81 2.71
N ILE A 161 0.11 3.85 3.45
CA ILE A 161 -0.25 4.03 4.85
C ILE A 161 1.01 4.20 5.72
N GLY A 162 2.01 3.33 5.54
CA GLY A 162 3.31 3.47 6.24
C GLY A 162 4.02 4.78 5.89
N MET A 163 4.00 5.19 4.62
CA MET A 163 4.56 6.46 4.16
C MET A 163 3.83 7.65 4.79
N ALA A 164 2.50 7.62 4.86
CA ALA A 164 1.71 8.66 5.51
C ALA A 164 2.10 8.84 6.98
N PHE A 165 2.25 7.74 7.70
CA PHE A 165 2.69 7.74 9.09
C PHE A 165 4.09 8.35 9.23
N VAL A 166 5.08 7.79 8.55
CA VAL A 166 6.48 8.24 8.70
C VAL A 166 6.66 9.68 8.20
N ALA A 167 6.02 10.06 7.10
CA ALA A 167 6.05 11.42 6.57
C ALA A 167 5.48 12.42 7.58
N ALA A 168 4.34 12.12 8.22
CA ALA A 168 3.76 12.97 9.25
C ALA A 168 4.69 13.11 10.47
N GLN A 169 5.34 12.02 10.92
CA GLN A 169 6.27 12.07 12.05
C GLN A 169 7.55 12.86 11.74
N LYS A 170 8.04 12.81 10.50
CA LYS A 170 9.29 13.46 10.07
C LYS A 170 9.10 14.83 9.41
N GLY A 171 7.86 15.30 9.25
CA GLY A 171 7.57 16.64 8.73
C GLY A 171 7.61 16.75 7.20
N TYR A 172 7.21 15.70 6.49
CA TYR A 172 7.08 15.71 5.02
C TYR A 172 5.62 15.78 4.58
N LYS A 173 5.37 16.50 3.48
CA LYS A 173 4.12 16.32 2.72
C LYS A 173 4.21 14.99 1.96
N PHE A 174 3.11 14.23 1.93
CA PHE A 174 3.01 13.00 1.17
C PHE A 174 1.80 13.01 0.24
N ILE A 175 2.02 12.57 -1.01
CA ILE A 175 1.00 12.37 -2.03
C ILE A 175 1.01 10.89 -2.46
N ALA A 176 -0.16 10.25 -2.38
CA ALA A 176 -0.35 8.87 -2.82
C ALA A 176 -1.02 8.84 -4.19
N VAL A 177 -0.36 8.25 -5.17
CA VAL A 177 -0.93 7.96 -6.49
C VAL A 177 -1.43 6.53 -6.51
N MET A 178 -2.73 6.32 -6.73
CA MET A 178 -3.39 5.03 -6.58
C MET A 178 -4.31 4.71 -7.76
N PRO A 179 -4.50 3.44 -8.13
CA PRO A 179 -5.56 3.06 -9.07
C PRO A 179 -6.94 3.34 -8.49
N ALA A 180 -7.83 3.91 -9.30
CA ALA A 180 -9.22 4.19 -8.92
C ALA A 180 -10.02 2.89 -8.68
N LYS A 181 -11.10 2.99 -7.89
CA LYS A 181 -12.07 1.91 -7.61
C LYS A 181 -11.51 0.65 -6.92
N VAL A 182 -10.22 0.62 -6.57
CA VAL A 182 -9.59 -0.46 -5.82
C VAL A 182 -9.28 0.01 -4.39
N ALA A 183 -9.48 -0.88 -3.41
CA ALA A 183 -9.10 -0.68 -2.01
C ALA A 183 -9.66 0.60 -1.36
N ILE A 184 -10.98 0.79 -1.41
CA ILE A 184 -11.66 1.96 -0.83
C ILE A 184 -11.29 2.20 0.65
N ASP A 185 -11.15 1.13 1.45
CA ASP A 185 -10.70 1.20 2.85
C ASP A 185 -9.40 1.99 3.01
N LYS A 186 -8.47 1.77 2.08
CA LYS A 186 -7.13 2.35 2.11
C LYS A 186 -7.17 3.80 1.64
N GLN A 187 -8.02 4.12 0.66
CA GLN A 187 -8.26 5.50 0.25
C GLN A 187 -8.87 6.32 1.38
N ILE A 188 -9.89 5.78 2.08
CA ILE A 188 -10.51 6.42 3.25
C ILE A 188 -9.46 6.67 4.32
N LEU A 189 -8.67 5.66 4.69
CA LEU A 189 -7.65 5.80 5.73
C LEU A 189 -6.56 6.83 5.35
N LEU A 190 -6.07 6.81 4.11
CA LEU A 190 -5.07 7.79 3.65
C LEU A 190 -5.61 9.21 3.69
N ARG A 191 -6.83 9.44 3.18
CA ARG A 191 -7.50 10.74 3.25
C ARG A 191 -7.73 11.17 4.70
N TYR A 192 -8.12 10.24 5.57
CA TYR A 192 -8.27 10.49 7.00
C TYR A 192 -6.94 10.88 7.64
N LEU A 193 -5.81 10.30 7.22
CA LEU A 193 -4.46 10.67 7.69
C LEU A 193 -3.94 11.98 7.08
N GLY A 194 -4.76 12.72 6.32
CA GLY A 194 -4.38 13.99 5.70
C GLY A 194 -3.55 13.86 4.42
N VAL A 195 -3.46 12.65 3.85
CA VAL A 195 -2.72 12.41 2.60
C VAL A 195 -3.53 12.92 1.41
N GLU A 196 -2.83 13.59 0.49
CA GLU A 196 -3.38 13.89 -0.82
C GLU A 196 -3.40 12.62 -1.68
N VAL A 197 -4.59 12.06 -1.89
CA VAL A 197 -4.77 10.86 -2.72
C VAL A 197 -5.20 11.28 -4.13
N ILE A 198 -4.40 10.90 -5.12
CA ILE A 198 -4.67 11.07 -6.55
C ILE A 198 -5.05 9.72 -7.13
N LEU A 199 -6.27 9.61 -7.64
CA LEU A 199 -6.78 8.40 -8.27
C LEU A 199 -6.57 8.44 -9.77
N VAL A 200 -6.00 7.37 -10.33
CA VAL A 200 -5.82 7.17 -11.77
C VAL A 200 -6.69 6.01 -12.21
N ASP A 201 -7.51 6.20 -13.25
CA ASP A 201 -8.33 5.10 -13.77
C ASP A 201 -7.42 4.04 -14.42
N PRO A 202 -7.39 2.79 -13.92
CA PRO A 202 -6.57 1.75 -14.52
C PRO A 202 -6.97 1.40 -15.96
N ALA A 203 -8.19 1.76 -16.40
CA ALA A 203 -8.59 1.65 -17.80
C ALA A 203 -7.76 2.58 -18.73
N ILE A 204 -7.12 3.62 -18.17
CA ILE A 204 -6.28 4.56 -18.89
C ILE A 204 -4.82 4.14 -18.71
N ASN A 205 -4.24 3.52 -19.75
CA ASN A 205 -2.84 3.11 -19.82
C ASN A 205 -2.37 2.12 -18.73
N GLY A 206 -3.26 1.51 -17.95
CA GLY A 206 -2.92 0.54 -16.91
C GLY A 206 -1.93 1.09 -15.89
N PHE A 207 -0.93 0.28 -15.51
CA PHE A 207 0.10 0.70 -14.56
C PHE A 207 0.93 1.88 -15.08
N LYS A 208 1.13 1.99 -16.40
CA LYS A 208 1.85 3.12 -17.00
C LYS A 208 1.15 4.45 -16.70
N GLY A 209 -0.17 4.48 -16.65
CA GLY A 209 -0.92 5.69 -16.28
C GLY A 209 -0.59 6.23 -14.89
N LEU A 210 -0.27 5.34 -13.93
CA LEU A 210 0.18 5.75 -12.59
C LEU A 210 1.56 6.43 -12.65
N LEU A 211 2.49 5.86 -13.43
CA LEU A 211 3.83 6.41 -13.62
C LEU A 211 3.78 7.74 -14.39
N ASP A 212 2.97 7.82 -15.43
CA ASP A 212 2.75 9.05 -16.22
C ASP A 212 2.25 10.18 -15.30
N ARG A 213 1.34 9.89 -14.36
CA ARG A 213 0.87 10.89 -13.39
C ARG A 213 1.96 11.33 -12.41
N VAL A 214 2.84 10.42 -11.98
CA VAL A 214 4.00 10.78 -11.16
C VAL A 214 4.95 11.71 -11.91
N GLU A 215 5.23 11.43 -13.19
CA GLU A 215 6.06 12.32 -14.01
C GLU A 215 5.42 13.68 -14.24
N GLN A 216 4.09 13.76 -14.41
CA GLN A 216 3.37 15.04 -14.44
C GLN A 216 3.55 15.82 -13.14
N LEU A 217 3.40 15.18 -11.98
CA LEU A 217 3.58 15.84 -10.69
C LEU A 217 4.99 16.41 -10.50
N LYS A 218 6.02 15.71 -10.98
CA LYS A 218 7.40 16.20 -10.97
C LYS A 218 7.58 17.46 -11.83
N ASN A 219 6.80 17.61 -12.89
CA ASN A 219 6.84 18.78 -13.77
C ASN A 219 5.98 19.95 -13.23
N GLU A 220 4.91 19.64 -12.49
CA GLU A 220 3.97 20.61 -11.92
C GLU A 220 4.45 21.19 -10.58
N MET A 221 5.31 20.47 -9.84
CA MET A 221 5.71 20.81 -8.47
C MET A 221 7.22 20.82 -8.30
N GLU A 222 7.73 21.82 -7.58
CA GLU A 222 9.13 21.85 -7.14
C GLU A 222 9.36 20.90 -5.96
N ASN A 223 10.61 20.46 -5.78
CA ASN A 223 11.07 19.65 -4.64
C ASN A 223 10.27 18.36 -4.42
N VAL A 224 9.87 17.70 -5.51
CA VAL A 224 9.24 16.37 -5.46
C VAL A 224 10.30 15.28 -5.40
N TYR A 225 10.14 14.35 -4.46
CA TYR A 225 10.90 13.11 -4.41
C TYR A 225 9.98 11.91 -4.57
N VAL A 226 10.26 11.09 -5.59
CA VAL A 226 9.50 9.89 -5.87
C VAL A 226 10.09 8.72 -5.08
N VAL A 227 9.27 8.13 -4.23
CA VAL A 227 9.64 6.96 -3.44
C VAL A 227 9.29 5.70 -4.22
N ASP A 228 10.32 5.07 -4.77
CA ASP A 228 10.20 3.79 -5.47
C ASP A 228 10.51 2.62 -4.53
N GLN A 229 9.49 1.83 -4.16
CA GLN A 229 9.68 0.65 -3.31
C GLN A 229 10.24 -0.58 -4.04
N PHE A 230 10.18 -0.60 -5.36
CA PHE A 230 10.51 -1.79 -6.15
C PHE A 230 12.01 -1.86 -6.44
N THR A 231 12.62 -0.72 -6.78
CA THR A 231 14.04 -0.67 -7.17
C THR A 231 14.96 -0.12 -6.09
N ASN A 232 14.44 0.66 -5.13
CA ASN A 232 15.28 1.28 -4.11
C ASN A 232 15.85 0.23 -3.12
N PRO A 233 17.18 0.10 -3.00
CA PRO A 233 17.82 -0.88 -2.12
C PRO A 233 17.53 -0.66 -0.63
N ALA A 234 17.03 0.51 -0.24
CA ALA A 234 16.58 0.78 1.13
C ALA A 234 15.39 -0.12 1.54
N ASN A 235 14.54 -0.55 0.61
CA ASN A 235 13.45 -1.47 0.93
C ASN A 235 13.97 -2.84 1.43
N PRO A 236 14.79 -3.60 0.68
CA PRO A 236 15.39 -4.82 1.21
C PRO A 236 16.33 -4.56 2.39
N ASP A 237 17.01 -3.42 2.47
CA ASP A 237 17.86 -3.10 3.62
C ASP A 237 17.07 -3.01 4.94
N ALA A 238 15.82 -2.53 4.93
CA ALA A 238 14.94 -2.54 6.10
C ALA A 238 14.80 -3.94 6.70
N HIS A 239 14.66 -4.95 5.85
CA HIS A 239 14.48 -6.33 6.26
C HIS A 239 15.80 -7.02 6.61
N PHE A 240 16.91 -6.62 6.00
CA PHE A 240 18.24 -7.08 6.39
C PHE A 240 18.63 -6.56 7.79
N ARG A 241 18.27 -5.31 8.10
CA ARG A 241 18.59 -4.65 9.38
C ARG A 241 17.68 -5.04 10.54
N TRP A 242 16.43 -5.37 10.26
CA TRP A 242 15.44 -5.58 11.31
C TRP A 242 14.78 -6.95 11.22
N THR A 243 14.03 -7.24 10.15
CA THR A 243 13.23 -8.47 10.06
C THR A 243 14.06 -9.76 10.16
N GLY A 244 15.20 -9.84 9.46
CA GLY A 244 16.14 -10.97 9.53
C GLY A 244 16.73 -11.18 10.92
N PRO A 245 17.34 -10.16 11.54
CA PRO A 245 17.86 -10.24 12.91
C PRO A 245 16.82 -10.66 13.93
N GLU A 246 15.60 -10.12 13.85
CA GLU A 246 14.50 -10.48 14.74
C GLU A 246 14.16 -11.96 14.62
N ILE A 247 13.95 -12.47 13.40
CA ILE A 247 13.66 -13.89 13.15
C ILE A 247 14.80 -14.77 13.66
N TRP A 248 16.05 -14.43 13.34
CA TRP A 248 17.20 -15.21 13.76
C TRP A 248 17.32 -15.29 15.28
N LYS A 249 17.16 -14.15 15.96
CA LYS A 249 17.24 -14.06 17.42
C LYS A 249 16.11 -14.85 18.08
N ASP A 250 14.87 -14.62 17.68
CA ASP A 250 13.69 -15.19 18.33
C ASP A 250 13.52 -16.69 18.03
N THR A 251 14.16 -17.20 16.97
CA THR A 251 14.27 -18.63 16.68
C THR A 251 15.54 -19.27 17.26
N GLU A 252 16.38 -18.51 17.96
CA GLU A 252 17.69 -18.97 18.47
C GLU A 252 18.57 -19.59 17.36
N GLY A 253 18.48 -19.06 16.15
CA GLY A 253 19.21 -19.56 14.97
C GLY A 253 18.72 -20.92 14.44
N LYS A 254 17.55 -21.39 14.89
CA LYS A 254 16.98 -22.70 14.51
C LYS A 254 16.07 -22.66 13.29
N VAL A 255 15.85 -21.49 12.68
CA VAL A 255 15.08 -21.39 11.42
C VAL A 255 15.78 -22.21 10.33
N ASP A 256 15.07 -23.17 9.74
CA ASP A 256 15.56 -23.99 8.63
C ASP A 256 15.06 -23.47 7.28
N ILE A 257 13.82 -22.99 7.25
CA ILE A 257 13.13 -22.55 6.04
C ILE A 257 12.43 -21.22 6.32
N PHE A 258 12.59 -20.26 5.43
CA PHE A 258 11.86 -19.00 5.43
C PHE A 258 10.97 -18.89 4.18
N VAL A 259 9.68 -18.66 4.39
CA VAL A 259 8.67 -18.52 3.34
C VAL A 259 8.15 -17.09 3.36
N ALA A 260 8.16 -16.41 2.22
CA ALA A 260 7.54 -15.10 2.09
C ALA A 260 7.05 -14.84 0.66
N ALA A 261 5.86 -14.27 0.57
CA ALA A 261 5.25 -13.81 -0.66
C ALA A 261 5.96 -12.56 -1.14
N SER A 262 6.18 -12.52 -2.45
CA SER A 262 6.85 -11.41 -3.07
C SER A 262 5.83 -10.42 -3.60
N GLY A 263 5.85 -9.22 -3.01
CA GLY A 263 5.23 -8.02 -3.57
C GLY A 263 6.31 -7.17 -4.26
N SER A 264 7.01 -6.36 -3.47
CA SER A 264 8.18 -5.60 -3.94
C SER A 264 9.50 -6.38 -3.82
N GLY A 265 9.48 -7.65 -3.39
CA GLY A 265 10.69 -8.45 -3.14
C GLY A 265 11.51 -8.08 -1.89
N GLY A 266 11.25 -6.92 -1.26
CA GLY A 266 12.05 -6.40 -0.13
C GLY A 266 12.16 -7.36 1.06
N THR A 267 11.03 -7.90 1.54
CA THR A 267 11.00 -8.81 2.71
C THR A 267 11.83 -10.06 2.49
N LEU A 268 11.59 -10.75 1.38
CA LEU A 268 12.29 -11.98 1.03
C LEU A 268 13.79 -11.71 0.85
N THR A 269 14.13 -10.62 0.18
CA THR A 269 15.52 -10.26 -0.12
C THR A 269 16.31 -9.89 1.13
N GLY A 270 15.86 -8.92 1.90
CA GLY A 270 16.61 -8.48 3.07
C GLY A 270 16.72 -9.56 4.15
N THR A 271 15.59 -10.17 4.48
CA THR A 271 15.53 -11.25 5.47
C THR A 271 16.37 -12.43 5.01
N GLY A 272 16.23 -12.82 3.74
CA GLY A 272 16.96 -13.93 3.14
C GLY A 272 18.47 -13.74 3.16
N ARG A 273 18.96 -12.56 2.73
CA ARG A 273 20.39 -12.19 2.79
C ARG A 273 20.93 -12.31 4.21
N TYR A 274 20.19 -11.81 5.20
CA TYR A 274 20.63 -11.87 6.60
C TYR A 274 20.67 -13.31 7.11
N LEU A 275 19.62 -14.10 6.87
CA LEU A 275 19.54 -15.49 7.32
C LEU A 275 20.62 -16.36 6.67
N LYS A 276 20.85 -16.21 5.35
CA LYS A 276 21.93 -16.91 4.63
C LYS A 276 23.32 -16.52 5.12
N MET A 277 23.54 -15.25 5.46
CA MET A 277 24.79 -14.79 6.08
C MET A 277 25.03 -15.47 7.44
N LYS A 278 23.98 -15.76 8.21
CA LYS A 278 24.09 -16.47 9.50
C LYS A 278 24.21 -17.98 9.34
N ASN A 279 23.45 -18.56 8.42
CA ASN A 279 23.47 -19.97 8.11
C ASN A 279 23.15 -20.19 6.61
N PRO A 280 24.16 -20.49 5.78
CA PRO A 280 23.98 -20.72 4.35
C PRO A 280 23.01 -21.85 4.01
N SER A 281 22.76 -22.78 4.94
CA SER A 281 21.83 -23.91 4.75
C SER A 281 20.35 -23.52 4.86
N VAL A 282 20.01 -22.32 5.35
CA VAL A 282 18.61 -21.85 5.40
C VAL A 282 18.01 -21.86 3.99
N LYS A 283 16.85 -22.48 3.81
CA LYS A 283 16.12 -22.44 2.54
C LYS A 283 15.23 -21.20 2.50
N LEU A 284 15.25 -20.48 1.39
CA LEU A 284 14.39 -19.33 1.15
C LEU A 284 13.36 -19.72 0.09
N ILE A 285 12.09 -19.46 0.35
CA ILE A 285 10.98 -19.82 -0.54
C ILE A 285 10.18 -18.57 -0.85
N CYS A 286 10.15 -18.24 -2.14
CA CYS A 286 9.34 -17.17 -2.69
C CYS A 286 7.94 -17.68 -3.02
N VAL A 287 6.91 -16.92 -2.66
CA VAL A 287 5.52 -17.20 -3.06
C VAL A 287 5.06 -16.12 -4.03
N GLU A 288 4.48 -16.54 -5.16
CA GLU A 288 3.83 -15.67 -6.14
C GLU A 288 2.45 -16.23 -6.52
N PRO A 289 1.47 -15.38 -6.86
CA PRO A 289 0.18 -15.85 -7.37
C PRO A 289 0.35 -16.60 -8.69
N ALA A 290 -0.39 -17.68 -8.90
CA ALA A 290 -0.40 -18.42 -10.18
C ALA A 290 -0.73 -17.50 -11.36
N GLU A 291 -1.61 -16.53 -11.12
CA GLU A 291 -2.15 -15.61 -12.11
C GLU A 291 -1.19 -14.47 -12.46
N SER A 292 -0.10 -14.28 -11.70
CA SER A 292 0.86 -13.19 -11.86
C SER A 292 2.29 -13.60 -11.46
N ALA A 293 2.77 -14.69 -12.05
CA ALA A 293 4.09 -15.27 -11.78
C ALA A 293 5.24 -14.51 -12.48
N VAL A 294 5.42 -13.22 -12.14
CA VAL A 294 6.40 -12.32 -12.79
C VAL A 294 7.83 -12.51 -12.23
N ILE A 295 7.96 -13.09 -11.03
CA ILE A 295 9.22 -13.19 -10.28
C ILE A 295 10.06 -14.39 -10.71
N SER A 296 9.45 -15.41 -11.29
CA SER A 296 10.12 -16.52 -11.97
C SER A 296 11.18 -16.08 -13.02
N VAL A 297 11.25 -14.78 -13.36
CA VAL A 297 12.13 -14.21 -14.40
C VAL A 297 13.09 -13.10 -13.91
N SER A 298 12.96 -12.55 -12.69
CA SER A 298 13.54 -11.21 -12.40
C SER A 298 14.22 -11.00 -11.03
N ILE A 299 14.35 -12.04 -10.20
CA ILE A 299 15.09 -11.96 -8.93
C ILE A 299 16.49 -12.60 -9.09
N ASP A 300 17.48 -12.07 -8.36
CA ASP A 300 18.84 -12.61 -8.24
C ASP A 300 18.81 -14.10 -7.85
N GLN A 301 18.94 -14.97 -8.85
CA GLN A 301 18.78 -16.42 -8.70
C GLN A 301 19.88 -17.07 -7.86
N ASP A 302 21.01 -16.37 -7.63
CA ASP A 302 22.12 -16.87 -6.83
C ASP A 302 21.81 -16.84 -5.32
N LEU A 303 20.83 -16.04 -4.90
CA LEU A 303 20.45 -15.91 -3.48
C LEU A 303 19.34 -16.89 -3.05
N TYR A 304 18.54 -17.39 -3.98
CA TYR A 304 17.36 -18.20 -3.68
C TYR A 304 17.44 -19.57 -4.34
N VAL A 305 17.00 -20.59 -3.61
CA VAL A 305 16.47 -21.76 -4.31
C VAL A 305 15.10 -21.32 -4.82
N LEU A 306 14.99 -21.03 -6.12
CA LEU A 306 13.72 -20.99 -6.84
C LEU A 306 13.11 -22.39 -6.79
N LEU A 307 12.58 -22.74 -5.64
CA LEU A 307 11.66 -23.84 -5.53
C LEU A 307 10.35 -23.27 -6.06
N SER A 308 10.06 -23.61 -7.32
CA SER A 308 8.79 -23.37 -8.00
C SER A 308 7.70 -24.09 -7.23
N LEU A 309 7.28 -23.52 -6.12
CA LEU A 309 6.27 -24.09 -5.27
C LEU A 309 5.02 -23.31 -5.52
N ALA A 310 4.30 -23.91 -6.48
CA ALA A 310 2.88 -23.89 -6.68
C ALA A 310 2.28 -22.50 -6.59
N GLY A 311 1.94 -21.99 -7.77
CA GLY A 311 1.01 -20.88 -7.91
C GLY A 311 -0.19 -21.11 -7.02
N VAL A 312 -0.17 -20.46 -5.85
CA VAL A 312 -1.32 -20.38 -4.97
C VAL A 312 -2.26 -19.47 -5.71
N THR A 313 -3.39 -20.01 -6.13
CA THR A 313 -4.42 -19.21 -6.76
C THR A 313 -4.98 -18.22 -5.74
N SER A 314 -5.50 -17.09 -6.21
CA SER A 314 -6.15 -16.12 -5.33
C SER A 314 -7.30 -16.76 -4.53
N GLN A 315 -7.98 -17.76 -5.12
CA GLN A 315 -9.07 -18.50 -4.49
C GLN A 315 -8.59 -19.42 -3.36
N GLU A 316 -7.58 -20.27 -3.60
CA GLU A 316 -6.99 -21.13 -2.56
C GLU A 316 -6.49 -20.31 -1.38
N ALA A 317 -5.90 -19.16 -1.69
CA ALA A 317 -5.49 -18.20 -0.70
C ALA A 317 -6.71 -17.79 0.16
N MET A 318 -7.78 -17.29 -0.46
CA MET A 318 -8.97 -16.82 0.26
C MET A 318 -9.61 -17.92 1.12
N ASP A 319 -9.70 -19.15 0.60
CA ASP A 319 -10.28 -20.29 1.32
C ASP A 319 -9.41 -20.71 2.51
N MET A 320 -8.09 -20.61 2.38
CA MET A 320 -7.16 -20.83 3.50
C MET A 320 -7.36 -19.81 4.61
N ALA A 321 -7.50 -18.53 4.25
CA ALA A 321 -7.76 -17.46 5.21
C ALA A 321 -9.12 -17.65 5.91
N ARG A 322 -10.16 -18.05 5.18
CA ARG A 322 -11.50 -18.32 5.74
C ARG A 322 -11.51 -19.55 6.64
N SER A 323 -10.83 -20.63 6.28
CA SER A 323 -10.84 -21.89 7.05
C SER A 323 -10.03 -21.83 8.37
N HIS A 324 -9.26 -20.77 8.58
CA HIS A 324 -8.41 -20.55 9.75
C HIS A 324 -8.77 -19.27 10.54
N LEU A 325 -10.03 -18.83 10.42
CA LEU A 325 -10.79 -17.70 11.06
C LEU A 325 -10.27 -17.02 12.35
N TYR A 326 -9.47 -17.69 13.19
CA TYR A 326 -8.95 -17.14 14.47
C TYR A 326 -7.84 -16.10 14.29
N LEU A 327 -7.50 -15.82 13.05
CA LEU A 327 -6.35 -15.08 12.63
C LEU A 327 -6.90 -13.98 11.68
N LEU A 328 -7.17 -12.78 12.22
CA LEU A 328 -7.61 -11.55 11.50
C LEU A 328 -6.44 -10.76 10.84
N VAL A 329 -5.82 -11.31 9.81
CA VAL A 329 -4.70 -10.74 9.01
C VAL A 329 -4.90 -11.04 7.50
N ALA A 330 -4.02 -10.58 6.62
CA ALA A 330 -3.99 -10.99 5.21
C ALA A 330 -2.83 -11.99 5.04
N TRP A 331 -3.16 -13.29 5.06
CA TRP A 331 -2.23 -14.42 5.30
C TRP A 331 -2.21 -15.44 4.18
N SER A 332 -3.09 -15.25 3.20
CA SER A 332 -3.70 -16.33 2.46
C SER A 332 -2.71 -17.10 1.59
N SER A 333 -1.81 -16.38 0.92
CA SER A 333 -0.78 -16.97 0.06
C SER A 333 0.41 -17.52 0.86
N ASP A 334 0.92 -16.74 1.83
CA ASP A 334 2.06 -17.12 2.66
C ASP A 334 1.80 -18.39 3.47
N LEU A 335 0.65 -18.45 4.16
CA LEU A 335 0.29 -19.62 4.94
C LEU A 335 0.04 -20.83 4.05
N CYS A 336 -0.69 -20.67 2.94
CA CYS A 336 -0.96 -21.76 2.01
C CYS A 336 0.34 -22.38 1.49
N ALA A 337 1.26 -21.55 0.99
CA ALA A 337 2.57 -22.02 0.53
C ALA A 337 3.39 -22.66 1.66
N THR A 338 3.31 -22.11 2.88
CA THR A 338 3.98 -22.68 4.06
C THR A 338 3.48 -24.09 4.37
N LEU A 339 2.17 -24.32 4.32
CA LEU A 339 1.59 -25.64 4.54
C LEU A 339 2.01 -26.64 3.45
N GLN A 340 2.03 -26.21 2.19
CA GLN A 340 2.52 -27.03 1.07
C GLN A 340 4.02 -27.37 1.20
N VAL A 341 4.83 -26.43 1.69
CA VAL A 341 6.25 -26.69 2.00
C VAL A 341 6.38 -27.66 3.15
N ALA A 342 5.60 -27.46 4.21
CA ALA A 342 5.66 -28.25 5.41
C ALA A 342 5.19 -29.70 5.21
N ALA A 343 4.32 -29.94 4.23
CA ALA A 343 3.85 -31.27 3.85
C ALA A 343 4.92 -32.15 3.18
N ARG A 344 6.06 -31.58 2.76
CA ARG A 344 7.12 -32.35 2.10
C ARG A 344 7.95 -33.16 3.08
N GLU A 345 8.46 -34.29 2.61
CA GLU A 345 9.29 -35.19 3.40
C GLU A 345 10.55 -34.49 3.95
N GLU A 346 11.21 -33.67 3.14
CA GLU A 346 12.41 -32.94 3.53
C GLU A 346 12.17 -31.82 4.55
N SER A 347 10.91 -31.46 4.79
CA SER A 347 10.50 -30.46 5.77
C SER A 347 10.17 -31.08 7.13
N LYS A 348 10.19 -32.42 7.26
CA LYS A 348 9.91 -33.08 8.54
C LYS A 348 10.89 -32.65 9.63
N ASN A 349 10.35 -32.36 10.81
CA ASN A 349 11.07 -31.86 11.99
C ASN A 349 11.82 -30.52 11.76
N LYS A 350 11.56 -29.81 10.66
CA LYS A 350 12.16 -28.51 10.36
C LYS A 350 11.37 -27.38 10.97
N MET A 351 12.05 -26.28 11.30
CA MET A 351 11.40 -25.03 11.66
C MET A 351 11.19 -24.17 10.43
N ILE A 352 9.93 -23.83 10.16
CA ILE A 352 9.51 -23.02 9.01
C ILE A 352 8.95 -21.71 9.55
N VAL A 353 9.58 -20.60 9.16
CA VAL A 353 9.10 -19.24 9.49
C VAL A 353 8.40 -18.66 8.26
N THR A 354 7.20 -18.13 8.47
CA THR A 354 6.41 -17.45 7.44
C THR A 354 5.98 -16.05 7.89
N MET A 355 5.62 -15.20 6.93
CA MET A 355 5.25 -13.81 7.18
C MET A 355 3.73 -13.63 7.25
N PHE A 356 3.28 -12.88 8.25
CA PHE A 356 1.92 -12.35 8.31
C PHE A 356 2.00 -10.85 8.11
N SER A 357 1.79 -10.41 6.87
CA SER A 357 2.26 -9.10 6.40
C SER A 357 1.39 -7.91 6.79
N SER A 358 0.11 -8.09 7.13
CA SER A 358 -0.78 -6.98 7.51
C SER A 358 -2.10 -7.42 8.13
N GLY A 359 -2.68 -6.62 9.03
CA GLY A 359 -3.98 -6.86 9.69
C GLY A 359 -5.18 -6.99 8.74
N GLY A 360 -6.14 -7.84 9.11
CA GLY A 360 -7.19 -8.36 8.23
C GLY A 360 -8.39 -7.43 8.15
N GLU A 361 -8.59 -6.63 9.20
CA GLU A 361 -9.55 -5.51 9.25
C GLU A 361 -9.37 -4.51 8.08
N ARG A 362 -8.18 -4.43 7.48
CA ARG A 362 -7.88 -3.56 6.32
C ARG A 362 -8.47 -4.03 5.00
N TYR A 363 -9.14 -5.17 5.03
CA TYR A 363 -9.63 -5.87 3.87
C TYR A 363 -11.14 -6.12 3.95
N LEU A 364 -11.85 -5.50 4.89
CA LEU A 364 -13.29 -5.69 5.09
C LEU A 364 -14.14 -5.34 3.85
N ASN A 365 -13.69 -4.43 2.97
CA ASN A 365 -14.34 -4.16 1.69
C ASN A 365 -13.74 -4.92 0.49
N SER A 366 -12.91 -5.93 0.73
CA SER A 366 -12.39 -6.81 -0.33
C SER A 366 -13.23 -8.09 -0.48
N GLU A 367 -12.98 -8.83 -1.56
CA GLU A 367 -13.62 -10.12 -1.83
C GLU A 367 -13.42 -11.16 -0.72
N LEU A 368 -12.35 -11.04 0.08
CA LEU A 368 -12.08 -11.92 1.21
C LEU A 368 -13.29 -11.99 2.17
N PHE A 369 -13.93 -10.85 2.42
CA PHE A 369 -15.06 -10.70 3.34
C PHE A 369 -16.42 -10.50 2.65
N ALA A 370 -16.49 -10.61 1.32
CA ALA A 370 -17.71 -10.29 0.56
C ALA A 370 -18.94 -11.08 1.04
N GLN A 371 -18.80 -12.39 1.27
CA GLN A 371 -19.88 -13.24 1.77
C GLN A 371 -20.34 -12.80 3.17
N VAL A 372 -19.41 -12.65 4.12
CA VAL A 372 -19.74 -12.23 5.49
C VAL A 372 -20.35 -10.82 5.51
N LYS A 373 -19.88 -9.93 4.64
CA LYS A 373 -20.44 -8.59 4.48
C LYS A 373 -21.89 -8.65 4.01
N GLU A 374 -22.21 -9.50 3.04
CA GLU A 374 -23.58 -9.72 2.57
C GLU A 374 -24.47 -10.32 3.68
N GLU A 375 -23.96 -11.30 4.41
CA GLU A 375 -24.64 -11.87 5.58
C GLU A 375 -24.97 -10.77 6.61
N CYS A 376 -23.99 -9.93 6.99
CA CYS A 376 -24.19 -8.83 7.94
C CYS A 376 -25.21 -7.80 7.46
N VAL A 377 -25.22 -7.44 6.17
CA VAL A 377 -26.20 -6.48 5.61
C VAL A 377 -27.61 -7.04 5.65
N ASN A 378 -27.74 -8.37 5.51
CA ASN A 378 -29.03 -9.08 5.50
C ASN A 378 -29.44 -9.62 6.88
N MET A 379 -28.71 -9.31 7.96
CA MET A 379 -29.09 -9.71 9.30
C MET A 379 -30.38 -9.00 9.72
N ASN A 380 -31.42 -9.78 10.00
CA ASN A 380 -32.66 -9.25 10.57
C ASN A 380 -32.37 -8.69 11.97
N MET A 381 -33.01 -7.56 12.31
CA MET A 381 -32.98 -7.06 13.68
C MET A 381 -33.67 -8.07 14.60
N ALA A 382 -32.95 -8.55 15.61
CA ALA A 382 -33.56 -9.30 16.70
C ALA A 382 -34.36 -8.32 17.56
N PHE A 383 -35.65 -8.59 17.75
CA PHE A 383 -36.54 -7.83 18.62
C PHE A 383 -36.49 -8.33 20.06
#